data_AF-A0A5N5NHR0-F1
#
_entry.id   AF-A0A5N5NHR0-F1
#
_cell.length_a   1.000
_cell.length_b   1.000
_cell.length_c   1.000
_cell.angle_alpha   90.00
_cell.angle_beta   90.00
_cell.angle_gamma   90.00
#
_symmetry.space_group_name_H-M   'P 1'
#
loop_
_entity.id
_entity.type
_entity.pdbx_description
1 polymer ?
#
loop_
_entity_poly.entity_id
_entity_poly.type
_entity_poly.pdbx_seq_one_letter_code
_entity_poly.pdbx_strand_id
1 'polypeptide(L)'
;MASQRGAFDALPDEFSSSSSKHMHKLFQGRYTRIGTQGPEVDHAFRSHVAHHLEDILSLLQSEARYALDEELGWPEQWTSVPLHRKLRRIVALLTGRIFVGRPLSRNNEWLKACVDFTEDSERVKNASLKVNRVIRPFVVPFMPEVANAVQNLKRGEKCLEPIVADVMAQAKRNLVGEKRTLPKPGEKGAFMSWVLDYLPFNDPTNAERVAIDQLIVCFTSIYNTTRLLGQVIQDLASQPELIQLLTEEIEEVVADRGLELDDGENRYFPEASLAKLEKLQTFILASQGSYSDEPNRRQSPTLATYEVTVVLVELLQNYEFKLGAREAEEGPGSQTAMAAWKEPIPDGVVMLQVRRRG
;
A
#
# COMPACT_ATOMS: atom_id res chain seq x y z
N MET A 1 25.30 21.00 -0.11
CA MET A 1 24.90 19.96 -1.10
C MET A 1 25.32 18.58 -0.62
N ALA A 2 24.86 18.19 0.56
CA ALA A 2 24.94 16.84 1.09
C ALA A 2 23.50 16.44 1.44
N SER A 3 23.18 15.16 1.30
CA SER A 3 21.87 14.54 1.61
C SER A 3 20.80 14.59 0.52
N GLN A 4 20.86 13.59 -0.38
CA GLN A 4 19.68 12.95 -1.00
C GLN A 4 19.98 11.47 -1.36
N ARG A 5 21.26 11.06 -1.41
CA ARG A 5 21.65 9.66 -1.63
C ARG A 5 21.33 8.69 -0.49
N GLY A 6 21.12 9.17 0.74
CA GLY A 6 21.03 8.28 1.92
C GLY A 6 19.66 7.64 2.20
N ALA A 7 18.57 8.15 1.63
CA ALA A 7 17.21 7.69 2.00
C ALA A 7 16.89 6.26 1.51
N PHE A 8 17.58 5.76 0.49
CA PHE A 8 17.30 4.44 -0.12
C PHE A 8 18.57 3.64 -0.49
N ASP A 9 19.72 3.95 0.12
CA ASP A 9 20.97 3.21 -0.12
C ASP A 9 20.86 1.73 0.33
N ALA A 10 20.02 1.46 1.34
CA ALA A 10 19.42 0.14 1.51
C ALA A 10 18.15 0.08 0.66
N LEU A 11 18.02 -0.96 -0.19
CA LEU A 11 16.76 -1.30 -0.87
C LEU A 11 15.57 -1.10 0.07
N PRO A 12 14.39 -0.67 -0.42
CA PRO A 12 13.18 -1.11 0.24
C PRO A 12 13.26 -2.64 0.31
N ASP A 13 13.45 -3.20 1.51
CA ASP A 13 13.60 -4.64 1.68
C ASP A 13 12.44 -5.35 0.97
N GLU A 14 11.25 -4.75 0.96
CA GLU A 14 10.02 -5.20 0.32
C GLU A 14 10.07 -5.49 -1.19
N PHE A 15 10.81 -4.73 -2.00
CA PHE A 15 10.90 -4.93 -3.46
C PHE A 15 12.25 -5.51 -3.92
N SER A 16 13.15 -5.79 -2.98
CA SER A 16 14.42 -6.42 -3.26
C SER A 16 14.26 -7.77 -3.95
N SER A 17 15.24 -8.18 -4.77
CA SER A 17 15.24 -9.50 -5.41
C SER A 17 15.11 -10.67 -4.41
N SER A 18 15.61 -10.50 -3.17
CA SER A 18 15.46 -11.46 -2.08
C SER A 18 14.01 -11.56 -1.63
N SER A 19 13.34 -10.42 -1.41
CA SER A 19 11.92 -10.39 -1.05
C SER A 19 11.03 -10.86 -2.18
N SER A 20 11.32 -10.52 -3.44
CA SER A 20 10.58 -11.06 -4.60
C SER A 20 10.62 -12.59 -4.61
N LYS A 21 11.79 -13.20 -4.38
CA LYS A 21 11.94 -14.66 -4.26
C LYS A 21 11.16 -15.23 -3.08
N HIS A 22 11.21 -14.56 -1.92
CA HIS A 22 10.44 -14.96 -0.75
C HIS A 22 8.93 -14.95 -1.03
N MET A 23 8.42 -13.84 -1.59
CA MET A 23 7.03 -13.66 -1.98
C MET A 23 6.61 -14.68 -3.03
N HIS A 24 7.45 -14.93 -4.03
CA HIS A 24 7.19 -15.95 -5.05
C HIS A 24 6.96 -17.34 -4.44
N LYS A 25 7.77 -17.72 -3.45
CA LYS A 25 7.60 -19.01 -2.76
C LYS A 25 6.37 -19.02 -1.85
N LEU A 26 6.15 -17.94 -1.11
CA LEU A 26 5.09 -17.83 -0.10
C LEU A 26 3.69 -17.82 -0.76
N PHE A 27 3.54 -17.08 -1.85
CA PHE A 27 2.27 -16.84 -2.54
C PHE A 27 2.04 -17.76 -3.74
N GLN A 28 2.85 -18.81 -3.88
CA GLN A 28 2.77 -19.72 -5.03
C GLN A 28 2.83 -18.96 -6.35
N GLY A 29 3.82 -18.06 -6.48
CA GLY A 29 4.01 -17.13 -7.59
C GLY A 29 4.02 -17.76 -8.98
N ARG A 30 4.33 -19.05 -9.08
CA ARG A 30 4.16 -19.84 -10.31
C ARG A 30 2.72 -19.79 -10.86
N TYR A 31 1.72 -19.64 -10.00
CA TYR A 31 0.30 -19.63 -10.36
C TYR A 31 -0.34 -18.24 -10.18
N THR A 32 0.14 -17.44 -9.23
CA THR A 32 -0.40 -16.09 -8.93
C THR A 32 0.37 -14.95 -9.61
N ARG A 33 1.51 -15.22 -10.24
CA ARG A 33 2.49 -14.24 -10.75
C ARG A 33 3.15 -13.37 -9.67
N ILE A 34 2.86 -13.57 -8.39
CA ILE A 34 3.50 -12.81 -7.31
C ILE A 34 5.00 -13.13 -7.24
N GLY A 35 5.83 -12.10 -7.03
CA GLY A 35 7.28 -12.27 -6.94
C GLY A 35 7.97 -12.47 -8.29
N THR A 36 7.26 -12.29 -9.42
CA THR A 36 7.86 -12.36 -10.76
C THR A 36 8.29 -11.00 -11.32
N GLN A 37 8.18 -9.93 -10.53
CA GLN A 37 8.56 -8.60 -10.97
C GLN A 37 10.04 -8.55 -11.38
N GLY A 38 10.34 -7.84 -12.46
CA GLY A 38 11.70 -7.74 -12.97
C GLY A 38 12.57 -6.70 -12.23
N PRO A 39 13.90 -6.71 -12.48
CA PRO A 39 14.84 -5.77 -11.87
C PRO A 39 14.61 -4.29 -12.25
N GLU A 40 13.94 -4.02 -13.36
CA GLU A 40 13.52 -2.68 -13.81
C GLU A 40 12.66 -1.95 -12.76
N VAL A 41 11.86 -2.70 -11.98
CA VAL A 41 11.06 -2.14 -10.89
C VAL A 41 11.97 -1.58 -9.81
N ASP A 42 12.96 -2.36 -9.37
CA ASP A 42 13.94 -1.94 -8.36
C ASP A 42 14.70 -0.69 -8.83
N HIS A 43 15.14 -0.69 -10.09
CA HIS A 43 15.79 0.48 -10.69
C HIS A 43 14.88 1.72 -10.70
N ALA A 44 13.62 1.59 -11.13
CA ALA A 44 12.67 2.69 -11.14
C ALA A 44 12.40 3.24 -9.74
N PHE A 45 12.30 2.39 -8.71
CA PHE A 45 12.17 2.83 -7.33
C PHE A 45 13.38 3.65 -6.87
N ARG A 46 14.59 3.11 -7.03
CA ARG A 46 15.81 3.78 -6.56
C ARG A 46 16.12 5.06 -7.30
N SER A 47 15.78 5.13 -8.57
CA SER A 47 16.12 6.26 -9.42
C SER A 47 15.01 7.30 -9.54
N HIS A 48 13.74 6.94 -9.38
CA HIS A 48 12.65 7.93 -9.51
C HIS A 48 11.94 8.15 -8.19
N VAL A 49 11.46 7.10 -7.51
CA VAL A 49 10.73 7.25 -6.24
C VAL A 49 11.59 7.95 -5.19
N ALA A 50 12.87 7.58 -5.07
CA ALA A 50 13.79 8.23 -4.13
C ALA A 50 14.01 9.72 -4.41
N HIS A 51 14.14 10.11 -5.69
CA HIS A 51 14.38 11.52 -6.07
C HIS A 51 13.13 12.39 -5.95
N HIS A 52 11.95 11.75 -5.98
CA HIS A 52 10.65 12.40 -5.89
C HIS A 52 9.96 12.17 -4.53
N LEU A 53 10.73 11.81 -3.49
CA LEU A 53 10.16 11.40 -2.20
C LEU A 53 9.27 12.50 -1.60
N GLU A 54 9.72 13.75 -1.59
CA GLU A 54 8.97 14.89 -1.05
C GLU A 54 7.60 15.06 -1.76
N ASP A 55 7.60 15.04 -3.09
CA ASP A 55 6.38 15.09 -3.90
C ASP A 55 5.46 13.90 -3.56
N ILE A 56 6.02 12.70 -3.43
CA ILE A 56 5.28 11.48 -3.10
C ILE A 56 4.68 11.56 -1.69
N LEU A 57 5.40 12.09 -0.71
CA LEU A 57 4.92 12.24 0.67
C LEU A 57 3.75 13.21 0.76
N SER A 58 3.79 14.31 0.00
CA SER A 58 2.65 15.21 -0.15
C SER A 58 1.42 14.47 -0.71
N LEU A 59 1.61 13.69 -1.78
CA LEU A 59 0.56 12.89 -2.39
C LEU A 59 -0.01 11.82 -1.45
N LEU A 60 0.85 11.17 -0.66
CA LEU A 60 0.43 10.18 0.32
C LEU A 60 -0.45 10.79 1.41
N GLN A 61 -0.11 11.97 1.92
CA GLN A 61 -0.84 12.62 3.00
C GLN A 61 -2.20 13.17 2.55
N SER A 62 -2.26 13.76 1.36
CA SER A 62 -3.55 14.15 0.77
C SER A 62 -4.44 12.93 0.48
N GLU A 63 -3.86 11.82 -0.02
CA GLU A 63 -4.64 10.62 -0.29
C GLU A 63 -5.02 9.85 0.99
N ALA A 64 -4.20 9.89 2.04
CA ALA A 64 -4.50 9.26 3.33
C ALA A 64 -5.70 9.90 4.02
N ARG A 65 -5.79 11.23 4.01
CA ARG A 65 -6.98 11.97 4.49
C ARG A 65 -8.22 11.53 3.74
N TYR A 66 -8.17 11.59 2.41
CA TYR A 66 -9.28 11.14 1.57
C TYR A 66 -9.67 9.69 1.85
N ALA A 67 -8.69 8.79 1.96
CA ALA A 67 -8.93 7.37 2.16
C ALA A 67 -9.52 7.05 3.54
N LEU A 68 -9.05 7.72 4.59
CA LEU A 68 -9.62 7.60 5.94
C LEU A 68 -11.04 8.14 5.99
N ASP A 69 -11.30 9.30 5.39
CA ASP A 69 -12.63 9.89 5.34
C ASP A 69 -13.63 9.02 4.58
N GLU A 70 -13.21 8.44 3.45
CA GLU A 70 -14.03 7.55 2.64
C GLU A 70 -14.30 6.22 3.37
N GLU A 71 -13.31 5.66 4.06
CA GLU A 71 -13.40 4.32 4.64
C GLU A 71 -13.93 4.29 6.08
N LEU A 72 -13.60 5.28 6.90
CA LEU A 72 -14.04 5.36 8.30
C LEU A 72 -15.21 6.34 8.48
N GLY A 73 -15.38 7.30 7.57
CA GLY A 73 -16.40 8.34 7.69
C GLY A 73 -16.13 9.27 8.88
N TRP A 74 -17.18 9.94 9.33
CA TRP A 74 -17.11 10.94 10.41
C TRP A 74 -18.05 10.56 11.57
N PRO A 75 -17.83 9.40 12.22
CA PRO A 75 -18.77 8.91 13.22
C PRO A 75 -18.64 9.69 14.53
N GLU A 76 -19.70 10.38 14.94
CA GLU A 76 -19.80 11.04 16.26
C GLU A 76 -19.92 10.01 17.40
N GLN A 77 -20.42 8.82 17.10
CA GLN A 77 -20.57 7.71 18.05
C GLN A 77 -19.60 6.59 17.73
N TRP A 78 -19.24 5.79 18.74
CA TRP A 78 -18.41 4.62 18.55
C TRP A 78 -19.03 3.67 17.53
N THR A 79 -18.32 3.44 16.42
CA THR A 79 -18.78 2.63 15.30
C THR A 79 -17.84 1.46 15.07
N SER A 80 -18.39 0.26 14.93
CA SER A 80 -17.64 -0.97 14.66
C SER A 80 -17.30 -1.07 13.17
N VAL A 81 -16.02 -1.22 12.83
CA VAL A 81 -15.58 -1.45 11.45
C VAL A 81 -14.64 -2.65 11.33
N PRO A 82 -14.69 -3.42 10.24
CA PRO A 82 -13.78 -4.54 10.00
C PRO A 82 -12.37 -4.03 9.67
N LEU A 83 -11.45 -4.10 10.64
CA LEU A 83 -10.13 -3.44 10.59
C LEU A 83 -9.38 -3.76 9.30
N HIS A 84 -9.07 -5.03 9.05
CA HIS A 84 -8.24 -5.42 7.91
C HIS A 84 -8.89 -5.09 6.56
N ARG A 85 -10.23 -5.14 6.47
CA ARG A 85 -10.94 -4.79 5.23
C ARG A 85 -10.83 -3.31 4.93
N LYS A 86 -10.97 -2.46 5.96
CA LYS A 86 -10.81 -1.01 5.83
C LYS A 86 -9.37 -0.63 5.52
N LEU A 87 -8.39 -1.21 6.22
CA LEU A 87 -6.97 -0.98 5.96
C LEU A 87 -6.55 -1.37 4.55
N ARG A 88 -7.01 -2.52 4.02
CA ARG A 88 -6.71 -2.92 2.63
C ARG A 88 -7.16 -1.87 1.62
N ARG A 89 -8.35 -1.29 1.83
CA ARG A 89 -8.91 -0.26 0.94
C ARG A 89 -8.18 1.07 1.07
N ILE A 90 -7.87 1.49 2.29
CA ILE A 90 -7.07 2.68 2.56
C ILE A 90 -5.73 2.57 1.83
N VAL A 91 -4.99 1.49 2.09
CA VAL A 91 -3.68 1.28 1.46
C VAL A 91 -3.80 1.18 -0.06
N ALA A 92 -4.80 0.49 -0.61
CA ALA A 92 -5.01 0.43 -2.07
C ALA A 92 -5.18 1.82 -2.71
N LEU A 93 -5.82 2.77 -2.02
CA LEU A 93 -5.94 4.16 -2.47
C LEU A 93 -4.58 4.87 -2.45
N LEU A 94 -3.82 4.78 -1.35
CA LEU A 94 -2.48 5.38 -1.22
C LEU A 94 -1.52 4.83 -2.27
N THR A 95 -1.36 3.50 -2.29
CA THR A 95 -0.51 2.76 -3.22
C THR A 95 -0.91 3.04 -4.68
N GLY A 96 -2.21 3.08 -4.96
CA GLY A 96 -2.74 3.41 -6.29
C GLY A 96 -2.39 4.84 -6.70
N ARG A 97 -2.46 5.81 -5.77
CA ARG A 97 -2.12 7.20 -6.05
C ARG A 97 -0.68 7.35 -6.53
N ILE A 98 0.27 6.60 -5.95
CA ILE A 98 1.68 6.61 -6.35
C ILE A 98 1.88 5.89 -7.68
N PHE A 99 1.43 4.63 -7.78
CA PHE A 99 1.91 3.77 -8.86
C PHE A 99 1.08 3.83 -10.14
N VAL A 100 -0.23 4.10 -10.07
CA VAL A 100 -1.06 4.25 -11.28
C VAL A 100 -1.52 5.68 -11.55
N GLY A 101 -1.57 6.51 -10.50
CA GLY A 101 -2.01 7.89 -10.59
C GLY A 101 -3.52 8.05 -10.79
N ARG A 102 -3.98 9.30 -10.79
CA ARG A 102 -5.40 9.62 -11.04
C ARG A 102 -5.71 9.64 -12.54
N PRO A 103 -6.96 9.36 -12.96
CA PRO A 103 -8.11 9.01 -12.12
C PRO A 103 -8.19 7.51 -11.74
N LEU A 104 -7.31 6.65 -12.29
CA LEU A 104 -7.42 5.20 -12.11
C LEU A 104 -7.29 4.78 -10.64
N SER A 105 -6.44 5.45 -9.85
CA SER A 105 -6.26 5.14 -8.43
C SER A 105 -7.56 5.14 -7.62
N ARG A 106 -8.55 5.95 -8.01
CA ARG A 106 -9.87 6.04 -7.35
C ARG A 106 -10.98 5.33 -8.12
N ASN A 107 -10.65 4.65 -9.21
CA ASN A 107 -11.63 3.88 -9.96
C ASN A 107 -12.03 2.64 -9.16
N ASN A 108 -13.34 2.45 -8.97
CA ASN A 108 -13.87 1.35 -8.16
C ASN A 108 -13.53 -0.04 -8.69
N GLU A 109 -13.45 -0.22 -10.02
CA GLU A 109 -13.09 -1.51 -10.62
C GLU A 109 -11.61 -1.82 -10.39
N TRP A 110 -10.73 -0.83 -10.55
CA TRP A 110 -9.31 -0.95 -10.20
C TRP A 110 -9.10 -1.27 -8.73
N LEU A 111 -9.70 -0.48 -7.83
CA LEU A 111 -9.59 -0.69 -6.38
C LEU A 111 -10.08 -2.08 -5.97
N LYS A 112 -11.23 -2.51 -6.51
CA LYS A 112 -11.77 -3.84 -6.26
C LYS A 112 -10.83 -4.93 -6.78
N ALA A 113 -10.30 -4.79 -8.00
CA ALA A 113 -9.36 -5.75 -8.55
C ALA A 113 -8.10 -5.89 -7.69
N CYS A 114 -7.51 -4.78 -7.23
CA CYS A 114 -6.32 -4.81 -6.37
C CYS A 114 -6.61 -5.41 -4.98
N VAL A 115 -7.71 -4.99 -4.33
CA VAL A 115 -8.08 -5.50 -3.01
C VAL A 115 -8.42 -6.99 -3.06
N ASP A 116 -9.25 -7.40 -4.02
CA ASP A 116 -9.68 -8.79 -4.17
C ASP A 116 -8.48 -9.67 -4.60
N PHE A 117 -7.59 -9.17 -5.47
CA PHE A 117 -6.35 -9.89 -5.82
C PHE A 117 -5.45 -10.10 -4.60
N THR A 118 -5.29 -9.09 -3.74
CA THR A 118 -4.51 -9.22 -2.51
C THR A 118 -5.13 -10.23 -1.55
N GLU A 119 -6.45 -10.17 -1.36
CA GLU A 119 -7.16 -11.09 -0.48
C GLU A 119 -7.11 -12.54 -0.99
N ASP A 120 -7.39 -12.77 -2.27
CA ASP A 120 -7.34 -14.11 -2.84
C ASP A 120 -5.92 -14.67 -2.87
N SER A 121 -4.91 -13.84 -3.11
CA SER A 121 -3.51 -14.26 -3.02
C SER A 121 -3.12 -14.67 -1.60
N GLU A 122 -3.61 -13.96 -0.57
CA GLU A 122 -3.44 -14.38 0.80
C GLU A 122 -4.18 -15.70 1.11
N ARG A 123 -5.38 -15.91 0.55
CA ARG A 123 -6.09 -17.19 0.65
C ARG A 123 -5.30 -18.32 -0.02
N VAL A 124 -4.71 -18.09 -1.20
CA VAL A 124 -3.80 -19.05 -1.87
C VAL A 124 -2.62 -19.40 -0.97
N LYS A 125 -1.94 -18.39 -0.38
CA LYS A 125 -0.85 -18.61 0.59
C LYS A 125 -1.34 -19.53 1.71
N ASN A 126 -2.42 -19.16 2.39
CA ASN A 126 -2.94 -19.88 3.56
C ASN A 126 -3.40 -21.31 3.22
N ALA A 127 -4.10 -21.50 2.10
CA ALA A 127 -4.53 -22.81 1.62
C ALA A 127 -3.32 -23.69 1.25
N SER A 128 -2.32 -23.12 0.55
CA SER A 128 -1.12 -23.86 0.16
C SER A 128 -0.29 -24.33 1.36
N LEU A 129 -0.28 -23.57 2.47
CA LEU A 129 0.42 -23.95 3.70
C LEU A 129 -0.17 -25.21 4.34
N LYS A 130 -1.48 -25.44 4.21
CA LYS A 130 -2.17 -26.63 4.73
C LYS A 130 -1.86 -27.91 3.92
N VAL A 131 -1.33 -27.76 2.70
CA VAL A 131 -0.98 -28.88 1.82
C VAL A 131 0.48 -29.27 1.99
N ASN A 132 0.77 -30.57 1.99
CA ASN A 132 2.15 -31.08 2.05
C ASN A 132 2.95 -30.58 0.83
N ARG A 133 4.17 -30.08 1.07
CA ARG A 133 5.06 -29.49 0.06
C ARG A 133 5.27 -30.37 -1.18
N VAL A 134 5.28 -31.70 -1.04
CA VAL A 134 5.50 -32.64 -2.16
C VAL A 134 4.32 -32.67 -3.13
N ILE A 135 3.09 -32.60 -2.60
CA ILE A 135 1.87 -32.67 -3.43
C ILE A 135 1.35 -31.30 -3.85
N ARG A 136 1.88 -30.20 -3.29
CA ARG A 136 1.49 -28.81 -3.65
C ARG A 136 1.44 -28.56 -5.16
N PRO A 137 2.42 -28.98 -5.99
CA PRO A 137 2.38 -28.72 -7.42
C PRO A 137 1.21 -29.37 -8.15
N PHE A 138 0.62 -30.42 -7.57
CA PHE A 138 -0.52 -31.15 -8.13
C PHE A 138 -1.86 -30.69 -7.57
N VAL A 139 -1.89 -30.03 -6.41
CA VAL A 139 -3.15 -29.61 -5.75
C VAL A 139 -3.39 -28.11 -5.92
N VAL A 140 -2.36 -27.28 -5.69
CA VAL A 140 -2.47 -25.81 -5.72
C VAL A 140 -3.02 -25.26 -7.05
N PRO A 141 -2.62 -25.74 -8.25
CA PRO A 141 -3.17 -25.21 -9.51
C PRO A 141 -4.69 -25.36 -9.65
N PHE A 142 -5.29 -26.33 -8.95
CA PHE A 142 -6.72 -26.64 -9.04
C PHE A 142 -7.51 -26.05 -7.87
N MET A 143 -6.87 -25.28 -6.99
CA MET A 143 -7.54 -24.58 -5.90
C MET A 143 -8.42 -23.43 -6.44
N PRO A 144 -9.66 -23.28 -5.95
CA PRO A 144 -10.52 -22.16 -6.36
C PRO A 144 -9.89 -20.80 -6.01
N GLU A 145 -9.10 -20.72 -4.94
CA GLU A 145 -8.38 -19.51 -4.55
C GLU A 145 -7.40 -19.04 -5.64
N VAL A 146 -6.73 -19.97 -6.33
CA VAL A 146 -5.82 -19.64 -7.43
C VAL A 146 -6.60 -19.13 -8.64
N ALA A 147 -7.73 -19.77 -8.96
CA ALA A 147 -8.58 -19.31 -10.05
C ALA A 147 -9.10 -17.88 -9.82
N ASN A 148 -9.53 -17.58 -8.59
CA ASN A 148 -10.00 -16.24 -8.20
C ASN A 148 -8.87 -15.21 -8.27
N ALA A 149 -7.68 -15.52 -7.74
CA ALA A 149 -6.52 -14.64 -7.82
C ALA A 149 -6.15 -14.31 -9.28
N VAL A 150 -6.10 -15.32 -10.16
CA VAL A 150 -5.84 -15.12 -11.60
C VAL A 150 -6.95 -14.29 -12.26
N GLN A 151 -8.21 -14.46 -11.88
CA GLN A 151 -9.31 -13.67 -12.41
C GLN A 151 -9.19 -12.19 -12.02
N ASN A 152 -8.87 -11.91 -10.75
CA ASN A 152 -8.71 -10.54 -10.26
C ASN A 152 -7.45 -9.87 -10.83
N LEU A 153 -6.38 -10.62 -11.05
CA LEU A 153 -5.21 -10.15 -11.79
C LEU A 153 -5.61 -9.68 -13.20
N LYS A 154 -6.36 -10.51 -13.95
CA LYS A 154 -6.85 -10.15 -15.29
C LYS A 154 -7.78 -8.94 -15.30
N ARG A 155 -8.58 -8.74 -14.26
CA ARG A 155 -9.40 -7.52 -14.10
C ARG A 155 -8.51 -6.29 -13.95
N GLY A 156 -7.47 -6.40 -13.12
CA GLY A 156 -6.47 -5.34 -12.97
C GLY A 156 -5.72 -5.05 -14.28
N GLU A 157 -5.34 -6.08 -15.04
CA GLU A 157 -4.70 -5.92 -16.36
C GLU A 157 -5.58 -5.10 -17.31
N LYS A 158 -6.89 -5.43 -17.40
CA LYS A 158 -7.85 -4.69 -18.23
C LYS A 158 -7.97 -3.22 -17.85
N CYS A 159 -7.95 -2.91 -16.56
CA CYS A 159 -7.96 -1.53 -16.08
C CYS A 159 -6.70 -0.75 -16.49
N LEU A 160 -5.55 -1.43 -16.61
CA LEU A 160 -4.26 -0.84 -16.99
C LEU A 160 -4.06 -0.71 -18.50
N GLU A 161 -4.70 -1.56 -19.32
CA GLU A 161 -4.61 -1.55 -20.79
C GLU A 161 -4.59 -0.12 -21.41
N PRO A 162 -5.53 0.79 -21.11
CA PRO A 162 -5.52 2.13 -21.71
C PRO A 162 -4.35 2.99 -21.26
N ILE A 163 -3.80 2.77 -20.06
CA ILE A 163 -2.64 3.52 -19.57
C ILE A 163 -1.36 2.96 -20.17
N VAL A 164 -1.23 1.63 -20.21
CA VAL A 164 -0.06 0.95 -20.80
C VAL A 164 0.04 1.30 -22.28
N ALA A 165 -1.08 1.30 -23.02
CA ALA A 165 -1.09 1.70 -24.43
C ALA A 165 -0.62 3.15 -24.64
N ASP A 166 -1.03 4.08 -23.77
CA ASP A 166 -0.63 5.49 -23.80
C ASP A 166 0.86 5.66 -23.48
N VAL A 167 1.35 5.02 -22.42
CA VAL A 167 2.79 5.00 -22.04
C VAL A 167 3.65 4.45 -23.19
N MET A 168 3.21 3.37 -23.85
CA MET A 168 3.91 2.80 -25.00
C MET A 168 3.88 3.71 -26.23
N ALA A 169 2.76 4.38 -26.50
CA ALA A 169 2.64 5.33 -27.59
C ALA A 169 3.55 6.56 -27.38
N GLN A 170 3.63 7.06 -26.14
CA GLN A 170 4.55 8.13 -25.76
C GLN A 170 6.01 7.71 -25.92
N ALA A 171 6.37 6.49 -25.50
CA ALA A 171 7.71 5.96 -25.71
C ALA A 171 8.10 5.88 -27.19
N LYS A 172 7.14 5.56 -28.08
CA LYS A 172 7.35 5.54 -29.53
C LYS A 172 7.45 6.93 -30.17
N ARG A 173 6.83 7.97 -29.63
CA ARG A 173 6.95 9.35 -30.17
C ARG A 173 8.34 9.93 -29.98
N ASN A 174 9.03 9.54 -28.91
CA ASN A 174 10.43 9.91 -28.67
C ASN A 174 11.37 9.46 -29.81
N LEU A 175 10.98 8.42 -30.56
CA LEU A 175 11.71 7.92 -31.73
C LEU A 175 11.80 8.95 -32.85
N VAL A 176 10.87 9.90 -32.89
CA VAL A 176 10.72 10.89 -33.97
C VAL A 176 11.39 12.23 -33.61
N GLY A 177 12.17 12.26 -32.52
CA GLY A 177 12.95 13.44 -32.11
C GLY A 177 12.25 14.38 -31.13
N GLU A 178 11.06 14.01 -30.62
CA GLU A 178 10.43 14.71 -29.51
C GLU A 178 11.10 14.32 -28.18
N LYS A 179 11.47 15.30 -27.35
CA LYS A 179 12.07 15.05 -26.05
C LYS A 179 11.01 14.49 -25.10
N ARG A 180 11.24 13.28 -24.56
CA ARG A 180 10.39 12.69 -23.51
C ARG A 180 10.41 13.56 -22.26
N THR A 181 9.28 14.13 -21.90
CA THR A 181 9.08 14.63 -20.53
C THR A 181 8.43 13.51 -19.75
N LEU A 182 9.12 12.98 -18.75
CA LEU A 182 8.54 11.97 -17.87
C LEU A 182 7.41 12.60 -17.04
N PRO A 183 6.28 11.88 -16.85
CA PRO A 183 5.21 12.36 -16.00
C PRO A 183 5.71 12.55 -14.56
N LYS A 184 5.14 13.53 -13.87
CA LYS A 184 5.42 13.78 -12.45
C LYS A 184 4.82 12.66 -11.58
N PRO A 185 5.31 12.46 -10.34
CA PRO A 185 4.70 11.54 -9.39
C PRO A 185 3.19 11.74 -9.26
N GLY A 186 2.44 10.65 -9.20
CA GLY A 186 0.97 10.68 -9.11
C GLY A 186 0.23 11.04 -10.40
N GLU A 187 0.91 11.43 -11.47
CA GLU A 187 0.30 11.53 -12.79
C GLU A 187 0.03 10.14 -13.38
N LYS A 188 -0.92 10.09 -14.31
CA LYS A 188 -1.35 8.86 -14.97
C LYS A 188 -0.14 8.18 -15.63
N GLY A 189 0.18 6.97 -15.16
CA GLY A 189 1.26 6.16 -15.74
C GLY A 189 2.68 6.69 -15.53
N ALA A 190 2.89 7.55 -14.53
CA ALA A 190 4.22 8.02 -14.14
C ALA A 190 5.18 6.86 -13.79
N PHE A 191 4.79 6.00 -12.85
CA PHE A 191 5.63 4.87 -12.44
C PHE A 191 5.88 3.87 -13.58
N MET A 192 4.84 3.53 -14.35
CA MET A 192 5.00 2.70 -15.57
C MET A 192 5.97 3.32 -16.58
N SER A 193 5.95 4.64 -16.72
CA SER A 193 6.89 5.37 -17.58
C SER A 193 8.33 5.25 -17.11
N TRP A 194 8.55 5.30 -15.79
CA TRP A 194 9.85 5.13 -15.16
C TRP A 194 10.35 3.69 -15.29
N VAL A 195 9.51 2.68 -15.06
CA VAL A 195 9.85 1.26 -15.26
C VAL A 195 10.27 1.00 -16.71
N LEU A 196 9.55 1.59 -17.67
CA LEU A 196 9.84 1.42 -19.09
C LEU A 196 11.23 1.95 -19.50
N ASP A 197 11.81 2.94 -18.80
CA ASP A 197 13.17 3.44 -19.08
C ASP A 197 14.27 2.40 -18.82
N TYR A 198 13.97 1.36 -18.05
CA TYR A 198 14.92 0.28 -17.72
C TYR A 198 14.68 -1.00 -18.53
N LEU A 199 13.70 -1.01 -19.43
CA LEU A 199 13.41 -2.15 -20.29
C LEU A 199 14.11 -2.05 -21.64
N PRO A 200 14.38 -3.20 -22.31
CA PRO A 200 14.92 -3.21 -23.65
C PRO A 200 14.03 -2.42 -24.60
N PHE A 201 14.67 -1.55 -25.37
CA PHE A 201 13.99 -0.70 -26.32
C PHE A 201 13.32 -1.51 -27.45
N ASN A 202 12.09 -1.14 -27.82
CA ASN A 202 11.31 -1.74 -28.91
C ASN A 202 11.02 -3.25 -28.75
N ASP A 203 11.03 -3.76 -27.52
CA ASP A 203 10.60 -5.14 -27.24
C ASP A 203 9.05 -5.21 -27.20
N PRO A 204 8.41 -6.06 -28.03
CA PRO A 204 6.96 -6.19 -28.06
C PRO A 204 6.37 -6.72 -26.75
N THR A 205 7.17 -7.36 -25.89
CA THR A 205 6.73 -7.91 -24.60
C THR A 205 6.65 -6.85 -23.50
N ASN A 206 7.21 -5.65 -23.71
CA ASN A 206 7.26 -4.60 -22.69
C ASN A 206 5.86 -4.21 -22.18
N ALA A 207 4.82 -4.31 -23.01
CA ALA A 207 3.47 -3.89 -22.62
C ALA A 207 2.90 -4.83 -21.57
N GLU A 208 3.00 -6.14 -21.81
CA GLU A 208 2.62 -7.16 -20.84
C GLU A 208 3.48 -7.06 -19.58
N ARG A 209 4.80 -6.88 -19.74
CA ARG A 209 5.75 -6.82 -18.62
C ARG A 209 5.46 -5.65 -17.67
N VAL A 210 5.33 -4.44 -18.20
CA VAL A 210 4.99 -3.24 -17.40
C VAL A 210 3.64 -3.42 -16.71
N ALA A 211 2.63 -3.99 -17.38
CA ALA A 211 1.32 -4.23 -16.79
C ALA A 211 1.38 -5.20 -15.60
N ILE A 212 2.10 -6.31 -15.74
CA ILE A 212 2.26 -7.31 -14.67
C ILE A 212 3.07 -6.72 -13.52
N ASP A 213 4.22 -6.11 -13.81
CA ASP A 213 5.08 -5.50 -12.80
C ASP A 213 4.30 -4.48 -11.97
N GLN A 214 3.49 -3.65 -12.63
CA GLN A 214 2.60 -2.69 -12.00
C GLN A 214 1.62 -3.34 -11.02
N LEU A 215 0.98 -4.44 -11.40
CA LEU A 215 0.03 -5.16 -10.55
C LEU A 215 0.72 -5.84 -9.36
N ILE A 216 1.89 -6.44 -9.58
CA ILE A 216 2.63 -7.14 -8.53
C ILE A 216 3.23 -6.16 -7.52
N VAL A 217 3.68 -4.98 -7.96
CA VAL A 217 4.13 -3.90 -7.07
C VAL A 217 2.97 -3.39 -6.23
N CYS A 218 1.80 -3.10 -6.84
CA CYS A 218 0.61 -2.70 -6.10
C CYS A 218 0.20 -3.76 -5.07
N PHE A 219 0.16 -5.04 -5.46
CA PHE A 219 -0.13 -6.13 -4.53
C PHE A 219 0.86 -6.16 -3.35
N THR A 220 2.16 -6.11 -3.63
CA THR A 220 3.20 -6.26 -2.61
C THR A 220 3.13 -5.13 -1.59
N SER A 221 2.95 -3.88 -2.05
CA SER A 221 2.74 -2.72 -1.19
C SER A 221 1.44 -2.87 -0.38
N ILE A 222 0.30 -3.17 -1.02
CA ILE A 222 -0.98 -3.35 -0.31
C ILE A 222 -0.87 -4.42 0.77
N TYR A 223 -0.31 -5.57 0.45
CA TYR A 223 -0.17 -6.69 1.37
C TYR A 223 0.72 -6.34 2.57
N ASN A 224 1.92 -5.82 2.32
CA ASN A 224 2.89 -5.53 3.39
C ASN A 224 2.39 -4.40 4.30
N THR A 225 1.99 -3.26 3.71
CA THR A 225 1.54 -2.07 4.44
C THR A 225 0.25 -2.36 5.23
N THR A 226 -0.71 -3.13 4.67
CA THR A 226 -1.92 -3.53 5.41
C THR A 226 -1.59 -4.38 6.63
N ARG A 227 -0.69 -5.37 6.47
CA ARG A 227 -0.31 -6.25 7.59
C ARG A 227 0.38 -5.46 8.69
N LEU A 228 1.28 -4.56 8.30
CA LEU A 228 1.98 -3.69 9.24
C LEU A 228 1.02 -2.75 9.96
N LEU A 229 0.17 -2.01 9.24
CA LEU A 229 -0.85 -1.15 9.85
C LEU A 229 -1.76 -1.93 10.79
N GLY A 230 -2.21 -3.12 10.36
CA GLY A 230 -3.05 -3.97 11.19
C GLY A 230 -2.38 -4.39 12.49
N GLN A 231 -1.07 -4.68 12.45
CA GLN A 231 -0.29 -5.00 13.64
C GLN A 231 -0.12 -3.78 14.55
N VAL A 232 0.34 -2.66 13.99
CA VAL A 232 0.60 -1.40 14.73
C VAL A 232 -0.67 -0.88 15.41
N ILE A 233 -1.82 -0.89 14.71
CA ILE A 233 -3.09 -0.44 15.29
C ILE A 233 -3.56 -1.37 16.41
N GLN A 234 -3.37 -2.68 16.28
CA GLN A 234 -3.69 -3.64 17.35
C GLN A 234 -2.79 -3.45 18.58
N ASP A 235 -1.49 -3.20 18.37
CA ASP A 235 -0.54 -2.94 19.44
C ASP A 235 -0.86 -1.61 20.16
N LEU A 236 -1.18 -0.55 19.41
CA LEU A 236 -1.62 0.74 19.98
C LEU A 236 -2.92 0.60 20.77
N ALA A 237 -3.89 -0.13 20.23
CA ALA A 237 -5.15 -0.33 20.92
C ALA A 237 -5.02 -1.21 22.18
N SER A 238 -3.91 -1.94 22.32
CA SER A 238 -3.57 -2.71 23.52
C SER A 238 -2.76 -1.89 24.54
N GLN A 239 -2.20 -0.74 24.15
CA GLN A 239 -1.43 0.18 24.99
C GLN A 239 -1.92 1.64 24.82
N PRO A 240 -3.14 1.96 25.29
CA PRO A 240 -3.75 3.28 25.05
C PRO A 240 -2.92 4.47 25.57
N GLU A 241 -2.08 4.25 26.59
CA GLU A 241 -1.14 5.24 27.11
C GLU A 241 -0.15 5.75 26.05
N LEU A 242 0.20 4.93 25.06
CA LEU A 242 1.07 5.34 23.97
C LEU A 242 0.36 6.23 22.96
N ILE A 243 -0.97 6.13 22.82
CA ILE A 243 -1.74 6.98 21.90
C ILE A 243 -1.58 8.45 22.27
N GLN A 244 -1.64 8.77 23.56
CA GLN A 244 -1.43 10.14 24.04
C GLN A 244 0.00 10.61 23.76
N LEU A 245 1.00 9.81 24.14
CA LEU A 245 2.42 10.14 23.94
C LEU A 245 2.77 10.41 22.46
N LEU A 246 2.20 9.62 21.54
CA LEU A 246 2.42 9.76 20.10
C LEU A 246 1.64 10.95 19.52
N THR A 247 0.43 11.22 20.03
CA THR A 247 -0.32 12.43 19.65
C THR A 247 0.45 13.68 20.05
N GLU A 248 0.96 13.73 21.28
CA GLU A 248 1.76 14.85 21.79
C GLU A 248 3.03 15.06 20.94
N GLU A 249 3.73 13.99 20.56
CA GLU A 249 4.88 14.10 19.65
C GLU A 249 4.50 14.72 18.29
N ILE A 250 3.37 14.31 17.71
CA ILE A 250 2.90 14.88 16.43
C ILE A 250 2.61 16.38 16.61
N GLU A 251 1.92 16.77 17.68
CA GLU A 251 1.60 18.17 17.97
C GLU A 251 2.85 19.02 18.21
N GLU A 252 3.85 18.50 18.94
CA GLU A 252 5.14 19.14 19.15
C GLU A 252 5.87 19.39 17.82
N VAL A 253 5.89 18.40 16.92
CA VAL A 253 6.53 18.53 15.60
C VAL A 253 5.79 19.55 14.73
N VAL A 254 4.45 19.57 14.77
CA VAL A 254 3.65 20.59 14.07
C VAL A 254 3.95 21.99 14.61
N ALA A 255 4.10 22.15 15.93
CA ALA A 255 4.40 23.43 16.55
C ALA A 255 5.83 23.94 16.25
N ASP A 256 6.82 23.05 16.17
CA ASP A 256 8.22 23.40 15.86
C ASP A 256 8.43 23.72 14.38
N ARG A 257 7.87 22.91 13.47
CA ARG A 257 8.22 22.91 12.04
C ARG A 257 7.15 23.51 11.15
N GLY A 258 5.91 23.56 11.62
CA GLY A 258 4.75 23.86 10.79
C GLY A 258 4.43 22.75 9.78
N LEU A 259 3.43 23.02 8.94
CA LEU A 259 3.05 22.21 7.79
C LEU A 259 3.31 23.01 6.52
N GLU A 260 3.73 22.33 5.46
CA GLU A 260 3.90 22.93 4.14
C GLU A 260 2.61 22.76 3.31
N LEU A 261 2.49 23.51 2.22
CA LEU A 261 1.34 23.44 1.31
C LEU A 261 1.77 22.78 0.01
N ASP A 262 0.98 21.81 -0.45
CA ASP A 262 1.15 21.24 -1.79
C ASP A 262 0.54 22.14 -2.88
N ASP A 263 0.74 21.77 -4.15
CA ASP A 263 0.17 22.48 -5.31
C ASP A 263 -1.37 22.62 -5.26
N GLY A 264 -2.05 21.79 -4.46
CA GLY A 264 -3.49 21.81 -4.22
C GLY A 264 -3.89 22.50 -2.93
N GLU A 265 -2.99 23.28 -2.31
CA GLU A 265 -3.16 23.97 -1.03
C GLU A 265 -3.48 23.04 0.16
N ASN A 266 -3.18 21.75 0.05
CA ASN A 266 -3.32 20.82 1.17
C ASN A 266 -2.09 20.90 2.07
N ARG A 267 -2.31 20.96 3.37
CA ARG A 267 -1.23 20.97 4.37
C ARG A 267 -0.59 19.60 4.48
N TYR A 268 0.73 19.49 4.44
CA TYR A 268 1.42 18.21 4.62
C TYR A 268 2.71 18.37 5.44
N PHE A 269 3.15 17.28 6.05
CA PHE A 269 4.41 17.15 6.75
C PHE A 269 5.53 16.90 5.73
N PRO A 270 6.54 17.78 5.61
CA PRO A 270 7.69 17.50 4.78
C PRO A 270 8.52 16.33 5.32
N GLU A 271 9.38 15.72 4.50
CA GLU A 271 10.19 14.56 4.90
C GLU A 271 10.97 14.83 6.20
N ALA A 272 11.55 16.03 6.31
CA ALA A 272 12.32 16.45 7.48
C ALA A 272 11.48 16.50 8.77
N SER A 273 10.18 16.78 8.68
CA SER A 273 9.26 16.77 9.82
C SER A 273 8.83 15.34 10.17
N LEU A 274 8.54 14.49 9.16
CA LEU A 274 8.25 13.08 9.41
C LEU A 274 9.44 12.33 10.05
N ALA A 275 10.66 12.73 9.70
CA ALA A 275 11.89 12.20 10.30
C ALA A 275 12.04 12.54 11.80
N LYS A 276 11.28 13.51 12.32
CA LYS A 276 11.27 13.92 13.73
C LYS A 276 10.26 13.17 14.59
N LEU A 277 9.39 12.37 14.00
CA LEU A 277 8.45 11.49 14.71
C LEU A 277 9.19 10.25 15.24
N GLU A 278 10.20 10.45 16.09
CA GLU A 278 11.14 9.41 16.52
C GLU A 278 10.45 8.33 17.37
N LYS A 279 9.52 8.70 18.25
CA LYS A 279 8.75 7.75 19.06
C LYS A 279 7.81 6.95 18.17
N LEU A 280 7.10 7.59 17.24
CA LEU A 280 6.23 6.89 16.28
C LEU A 280 7.01 5.91 15.41
N GLN A 281 8.14 6.32 14.86
CA GLN A 281 9.00 5.45 14.06
C GLN A 281 9.54 4.27 14.88
N THR A 282 9.98 4.53 16.12
CA THR A 282 10.43 3.48 17.04
C THR A 282 9.32 2.47 17.33
N PHE A 283 8.09 2.97 17.52
CA PHE A 283 6.92 2.12 17.75
C PHE A 283 6.60 1.24 16.54
N ILE A 284 6.57 1.81 15.33
CA ILE A 284 6.34 1.06 14.09
C ILE A 284 7.37 -0.06 13.93
N LEU A 285 8.65 0.22 14.18
CA LEU A 285 9.73 -0.77 14.10
C LEU A 285 9.58 -1.87 15.17
N ALA A 286 9.17 -1.52 16.39
CA ALA A 286 8.90 -2.49 17.44
C ALA A 286 7.75 -3.43 17.05
N SER A 287 6.65 -2.90 16.52
CA SER A 287 5.51 -3.67 16.03
C SER A 287 5.84 -4.58 14.83
N GLN A 288 6.82 -4.22 14.00
CA GLN A 288 7.29 -5.08 12.91
C GLN A 288 8.02 -6.34 13.40
N GLY A 289 8.39 -6.42 14.68
CA GLY A 289 9.29 -7.45 15.18
C GLY A 289 10.74 -7.27 14.72
N SER A 290 11.08 -6.13 14.10
CA SER A 290 12.42 -5.79 13.61
C SER A 290 13.39 -5.36 14.73
N TYR A 291 13.01 -5.57 16.00
CA TYR A 291 13.88 -5.32 17.16
C TYR A 291 14.97 -6.41 17.35
N SER A 292 15.25 -7.23 16.34
CA SER A 292 16.31 -8.23 16.42
C SER A 292 17.69 -7.60 16.21
N ASP A 293 18.44 -7.46 17.31
CA ASP A 293 19.91 -7.43 17.44
C ASP A 293 20.71 -6.73 16.33
N GLU A 294 20.71 -5.39 16.30
CA GLU A 294 21.90 -4.57 15.97
C GLU A 294 21.57 -3.06 16.05
N PRO A 295 22.08 -2.29 17.03
CA PRO A 295 21.78 -0.86 17.19
C PRO A 295 22.27 0.03 16.04
N ASN A 296 23.13 -0.48 15.15
CA ASN A 296 23.72 0.27 14.03
C ASN A 296 22.99 0.08 12.69
N ARG A 297 21.93 -0.73 12.64
CA ARG A 297 21.12 -0.92 11.43
C ARG A 297 19.81 -0.15 11.56
N ARG A 298 19.88 1.18 11.71
CA ARG A 298 18.72 2.03 11.34
C ARG A 298 18.53 1.84 9.84
N GLN A 299 17.69 0.88 9.45
CA GLN A 299 17.28 0.71 8.07
C GLN A 299 16.64 2.04 7.64
N SER A 300 17.06 2.57 6.49
CA SER A 300 16.37 3.73 5.93
C SER A 300 14.88 3.40 5.76
N PRO A 301 13.96 4.31 6.09
CA PRO A 301 12.53 4.04 6.04
C PRO A 301 12.10 3.61 4.63
N THR A 302 11.36 2.50 4.56
CA THR A 302 10.78 2.01 3.30
C THR A 302 9.55 2.84 2.91
N LEU A 303 9.09 2.71 1.67
CA LEU A 303 7.85 3.36 1.24
C LEU A 303 6.67 2.89 2.10
N ALA A 304 6.59 1.58 2.41
CA ALA A 304 5.59 1.07 3.35
C ALA A 304 5.65 1.74 4.73
N THR A 305 6.85 2.00 5.28
CA THR A 305 6.98 2.71 6.55
C THR A 305 6.45 4.15 6.46
N TYR A 306 6.67 4.84 5.35
CA TYR A 306 6.08 6.17 5.12
C TYR A 306 4.55 6.11 4.96
N GLU A 307 4.01 5.15 4.18
CA GLU A 307 2.57 4.93 4.05
C GLU A 307 1.93 4.69 5.42
N VAL A 308 2.55 3.84 6.25
CA VAL A 308 2.10 3.56 7.62
C VAL A 308 2.16 4.79 8.50
N THR A 309 3.29 5.51 8.48
CA THR A 309 3.47 6.73 9.28
C THR A 309 2.41 7.77 8.94
N VAL A 310 2.17 8.04 7.66
CA VAL A 310 1.18 9.01 7.20
C VAL A 310 -0.24 8.60 7.60
N VAL A 311 -0.61 7.33 7.43
CA VAL A 311 -1.93 6.85 7.87
C VAL A 311 -2.10 6.96 9.38
N LEU A 312 -1.05 6.66 10.16
CA LEU A 312 -1.11 6.77 11.63
C LEU A 312 -1.18 8.20 12.11
N VAL A 313 -0.44 9.13 11.51
CA VAL A 313 -0.51 10.56 11.83
C VAL A 313 -1.94 11.05 11.63
N GLU A 314 -2.52 10.78 10.46
CA GLU A 314 -3.91 11.17 10.19
C GLU A 314 -4.90 10.47 11.11
N LEU A 315 -4.72 9.17 11.40
CA LEU A 315 -5.58 8.44 12.31
C LEU A 315 -5.52 9.00 13.74
N LEU A 316 -4.33 9.27 14.27
CA LEU A 316 -4.11 9.75 15.63
C LEU A 316 -4.60 11.19 15.84
N GLN A 317 -4.46 12.05 14.84
CA GLN A 317 -4.94 13.44 14.93
C GLN A 317 -6.47 13.55 14.87
N ASN A 318 -7.12 12.64 14.13
CA ASN A 318 -8.50 12.82 13.72
C ASN A 318 -9.49 11.83 14.36
N TYR A 319 -9.01 10.69 14.87
CA TYR A 319 -9.86 9.61 15.34
C TYR A 319 -9.44 9.12 16.73
N GLU A 320 -10.43 8.71 17.50
CA GLU A 320 -10.26 7.84 18.65
C GLU A 320 -10.58 6.41 18.21
N PHE A 321 -9.76 5.44 18.65
CA PHE A 321 -9.99 4.05 18.31
C PHE A 321 -9.65 3.11 19.47
N LYS A 322 -10.32 1.96 19.50
CA LYS A 322 -10.06 0.87 20.44
C LYS A 322 -10.45 -0.47 19.82
N LEU A 323 -9.92 -1.57 20.34
CA LEU A 323 -10.31 -2.89 19.89
C LEU A 323 -11.77 -3.17 20.24
N GLY A 324 -12.55 -3.59 19.24
CA GLY A 324 -13.89 -4.11 19.42
C GLY A 324 -13.86 -5.59 19.81
N ALA A 325 -14.99 -6.10 20.29
CA ALA A 325 -15.18 -7.54 20.43
C ALA A 325 -15.04 -8.22 19.05
N ARG A 326 -14.48 -9.43 19.02
CA ARG A 326 -14.61 -10.29 17.84
C ARG A 326 -16.08 -10.73 17.76
N GLU A 327 -16.79 -10.26 16.75
CA GLU A 327 -18.20 -10.62 16.56
C GLU A 327 -18.31 -11.98 15.85
N ALA A 328 -19.24 -12.83 16.32
CA ALA A 328 -19.73 -14.03 15.65
C ALA A 328 -21.20 -13.77 15.22
N GLU A 329 -21.63 -14.35 14.10
CA GLU A 329 -22.90 -14.01 13.40
C GLU A 329 -24.15 -13.97 14.31
N GLU A 330 -24.93 -12.88 14.23
CA GLU A 330 -26.37 -12.91 14.46
C GLU A 330 -27.11 -12.96 13.11
N GLY A 331 -28.01 -13.94 12.98
CA GLY A 331 -28.89 -14.13 11.82
C GLY A 331 -29.88 -12.98 11.61
N PRO A 332 -30.60 -12.95 10.47
CA PRO A 332 -31.13 -11.73 9.88
C PRO A 332 -32.31 -11.16 10.68
N GLY A 333 -32.11 -9.99 11.30
CA GLY A 333 -33.18 -9.37 12.07
C GLY A 333 -32.92 -7.96 12.61
N SER A 334 -32.54 -6.99 11.77
CA SER A 334 -33.16 -5.65 11.77
C SER A 334 -32.50 -4.73 10.74
N GLN A 335 -33.34 -4.07 9.95
CA GLN A 335 -32.97 -3.08 8.96
C GLN A 335 -32.94 -1.70 9.62
N THR A 336 -31.89 -0.90 9.40
CA THR A 336 -31.99 0.44 8.79
C THR A 336 -30.62 1.10 8.55
N ALA A 337 -30.55 1.84 7.44
CA ALA A 337 -29.54 2.81 6.98
C ALA A 337 -28.22 2.31 6.30
N MET A 338 -27.97 2.90 5.13
CA MET A 338 -26.82 2.81 4.19
C MET A 338 -26.65 1.52 3.37
N ALA A 339 -27.19 1.57 2.14
CA ALA A 339 -27.00 0.57 1.11
C ALA A 339 -25.62 0.74 0.43
N ALA A 340 -24.62 0.00 0.91
CA ALA A 340 -23.37 -0.23 0.18
C ALA A 340 -22.75 -1.57 0.66
N TRP A 341 -22.61 -2.54 -0.25
CA TRP A 341 -21.80 -3.76 -0.10
C TRP A 341 -22.09 -4.67 1.12
N LYS A 342 -23.19 -5.43 1.08
CA LYS A 342 -23.41 -6.58 1.99
C LYS A 342 -22.89 -7.87 1.35
N GLU A 343 -21.61 -8.18 1.56
CA GLU A 343 -21.11 -9.56 1.51
C GLU A 343 -20.75 -9.99 2.93
N PRO A 344 -21.02 -11.25 3.32
CA PRO A 344 -20.93 -11.72 4.70
C PRO A 344 -19.51 -11.60 5.25
N ILE A 345 -19.42 -11.15 6.50
CA ILE A 345 -18.17 -10.99 7.24
C ILE A 345 -17.74 -12.40 7.71
N PRO A 346 -16.55 -12.91 7.35
CA PRO A 346 -16.10 -14.23 7.80
C PRO A 346 -15.83 -14.28 9.31
N ASP A 347 -15.91 -15.46 9.92
CA ASP A 347 -15.60 -15.70 11.33
C ASP A 347 -14.19 -15.18 11.73
N GLY A 348 -14.09 -14.47 12.86
CA GLY A 348 -12.81 -14.09 13.47
C GLY A 348 -12.18 -12.77 12.98
N VAL A 349 -12.95 -11.90 12.32
CA VAL A 349 -12.50 -10.57 11.90
C VAL A 349 -12.22 -9.68 13.12
N VAL A 350 -11.04 -9.04 13.12
CA VAL A 350 -10.70 -8.03 14.13
C VAL A 350 -11.54 -6.78 13.85
N MET A 351 -12.40 -6.44 14.80
CA MET A 351 -13.22 -5.23 14.75
C MET A 351 -12.47 -4.08 15.42
N LEU A 352 -12.50 -2.91 14.78
CA LEU A 352 -12.02 -1.66 15.35
C LEU A 352 -13.24 -0.79 15.67
N GLN A 353 -13.33 -0.32 16.91
CA GLN A 353 -14.29 0.71 17.28
C GLN A 353 -13.63 2.05 17.00
N VAL A 354 -14.25 2.88 16.16
CA VAL A 354 -13.75 4.21 15.78
C VAL A 354 -14.77 5.28 16.10
N ARG A 355 -14.27 6.45 16.50
CA ARG A 355 -15.05 7.69 16.66
C ARG A 355 -14.21 8.85 16.19
N ARG A 356 -14.83 9.89 15.65
CA ARG A 356 -14.16 11.16 15.39
C ARG A 356 -13.65 11.77 16.70
N ARG A 357 -12.41 12.27 16.68
CA ARG A 357 -11.86 13.10 17.76
C ARG A 357 -12.46 14.50 17.63
N GLY A 358 -13.05 14.97 18.74
CA GLY A 358 -13.78 16.23 18.83
C GLY A 358 -12.91 17.47 18.91
#